data_AF-A0A2A3Y711-F1
#
_entry.id   AF-A0A2A3Y711-F1
#
_cell.length_a   1.000
_cell.length_b   1.000
_cell.length_c   1.000
_cell.angle_alpha   90.00
_cell.angle_beta   90.00
_cell.angle_gamma   90.00
#
_symmetry.space_group_name_H-M   'P 1'
#
loop_
_entity.id
_entity.type
_entity.pdbx_description
1 polymer ?
#
loop_
_entity_poly.entity_id
_entity_poly.type
_entity_poly.pdbx_seq_one_letter_code
_entity_poly.pdbx_strand_id
1 'polypeptide(L)'
;MNSSQKAAPSTVRLFPDYADTVLWFNEPIHYGTAKLSGTLTRELSQWEQSYYDGLNRDYEWKSAGLARIFGAEGERLAQRVADELGDKFEIELVVFVENSPKRKFRGRGPALNPGAAAVFDSLAIELKEFEEEVARAREATRRGESTGWYAYAPLSNTVFRPQQQND
;
A
#
# COMPACT_ATOMS: atom_id res chain seq x y z
N MET A 1 -17.32 31.49 -3.24
CA MET A 1 -16.52 30.69 -4.18
C MET A 1 -16.08 29.43 -3.45
N ASN A 2 -16.78 28.31 -3.68
CA ASN A 2 -16.40 27.03 -3.08
C ASN A 2 -15.18 26.50 -3.83
N SER A 3 -14.01 26.59 -3.21
CA SER A 3 -12.85 25.79 -3.62
C SER A 3 -13.21 24.33 -3.35
N SER A 4 -13.65 23.61 -4.37
CA SER A 4 -13.69 22.15 -4.31
C SER A 4 -12.28 21.68 -3.98
N GLN A 5 -12.03 21.30 -2.72
CA GLN A 5 -10.83 20.57 -2.35
C GLN A 5 -10.84 19.31 -3.21
N LYS A 6 -9.99 19.29 -4.24
CA LYS A 6 -9.75 18.09 -5.02
C LYS A 6 -9.28 17.05 -4.00
N ALA A 7 -10.03 15.95 -3.86
CA ALA A 7 -9.65 14.88 -2.95
C ALA A 7 -8.20 14.49 -3.25
N ALA A 8 -7.39 14.34 -2.20
CA ALA A 8 -6.02 13.88 -2.35
C ALA A 8 -6.03 12.51 -3.05
N PRO A 9 -5.10 12.25 -3.98
CA PRO A 9 -5.03 10.95 -4.64
C PRO A 9 -4.73 9.85 -3.61
N SER A 10 -5.36 8.70 -3.77
CA SER A 10 -5.06 7.54 -2.93
C SER A 10 -3.66 7.03 -3.21
N THR A 11 -2.90 6.69 -2.17
CA THR A 11 -1.51 6.27 -2.30
C THR A 11 -1.39 4.75 -2.38
N VAL A 12 -0.78 4.25 -3.45
CA VAL A 12 -0.34 2.86 -3.59
C VAL A 12 1.16 2.82 -3.37
N ARG A 13 1.64 2.02 -2.43
CA ARG A 13 3.07 1.81 -2.20
C ARG A 13 3.60 0.71 -3.10
N LEU A 14 4.84 0.91 -3.55
CA LEU A 14 5.58 -0.02 -4.40
C LEU A 14 6.93 -0.31 -3.75
N PHE A 15 7.15 -1.54 -3.29
CA PHE A 15 8.42 -1.99 -2.71
C PHE A 15 8.52 -3.53 -2.70
N PRO A 16 9.74 -4.10 -2.78
CA PRO A 16 9.93 -5.55 -2.60
C PRO A 16 9.52 -5.98 -1.19
N ASP A 17 8.77 -7.08 -1.10
CA ASP A 17 8.40 -7.66 0.20
C ASP A 17 8.28 -9.20 0.09
N TYR A 18 7.93 -9.86 1.18
CA TYR A 18 7.71 -11.31 1.25
C TYR A 18 6.28 -11.73 0.87
N ALA A 19 5.48 -10.84 0.28
CA ALA A 19 4.04 -11.03 0.08
C ALA A 19 3.64 -11.56 -1.32
N ASP A 20 4.59 -12.12 -2.09
CA ASP A 20 4.42 -12.53 -3.50
C ASP A 20 3.89 -11.39 -4.40
N THR A 21 4.06 -10.14 -3.95
CA THR A 21 3.67 -8.92 -4.64
C THR A 21 4.44 -7.73 -4.07
N VAL A 22 4.73 -6.77 -4.94
CA VAL A 22 5.33 -5.49 -4.57
C VAL A 22 4.32 -4.37 -4.35
N LEU A 23 3.03 -4.64 -4.59
CA LEU A 23 1.97 -3.64 -4.59
C LEU A 23 1.26 -3.64 -3.24
N TRP A 24 1.23 -2.47 -2.61
CA TRP A 24 0.67 -2.29 -1.29
C TRP A 24 -0.29 -1.11 -1.29
N PHE A 25 -1.44 -1.29 -0.65
CA PHE A 25 -2.36 -0.19 -0.39
C PHE A 25 -2.52 -0.06 1.12
N ASN A 26 -3.61 -0.58 1.67
CA ASN A 26 -3.68 -0.99 3.08
C ASN A 26 -2.93 -2.31 3.30
N GLU A 27 -3.22 -3.27 2.43
CA GLU A 27 -2.72 -4.65 2.46
C GLU A 27 -1.97 -4.97 1.16
N PRO A 28 -1.19 -6.07 1.12
CA PRO A 28 -0.56 -6.52 -0.11
C PRO A 28 -1.64 -6.89 -1.15
N ILE A 29 -1.48 -6.39 -2.38
CA ILE A 29 -2.41 -6.66 -3.47
C ILE A 29 -1.81 -7.71 -4.39
N HIS A 30 -2.39 -8.91 -4.39
CA HIS A 30 -1.99 -9.96 -5.33
C HIS A 30 -2.14 -9.52 -6.79
N TYR A 31 -1.17 -9.85 -7.64
CA TYR A 31 -1.19 -9.46 -9.05
C TYR A 31 -2.43 -9.93 -9.83
N GLY A 32 -2.97 -11.10 -9.50
CA GLY A 32 -4.20 -11.61 -10.12
C GLY A 32 -5.45 -10.76 -9.80
N THR A 33 -5.43 -10.08 -8.65
CA THR A 33 -6.46 -9.16 -8.19
C THR A 33 -6.24 -7.76 -8.75
N ALA A 34 -4.99 -7.28 -8.81
CA ALA A 34 -4.66 -5.92 -9.25
C ALA A 34 -5.11 -5.57 -10.69
N LYS A 35 -5.32 -6.59 -11.53
CA LYS A 35 -5.71 -6.46 -12.96
C LYS A 35 -4.80 -5.54 -13.79
N LEU A 36 -3.55 -5.31 -13.34
CA LEU A 36 -2.52 -4.69 -14.16
C LEU A 36 -2.28 -5.51 -15.42
N SER A 37 -1.71 -4.87 -16.45
CA SER A 37 -1.34 -5.57 -17.67
C SER A 37 -0.38 -6.73 -17.35
N GLY A 38 -0.57 -7.87 -18.02
CA GLY A 38 0.25 -9.06 -17.76
C GLY A 38 1.74 -8.80 -17.97
N THR A 39 2.11 -7.88 -18.85
CA THR A 39 3.49 -7.44 -19.04
C THR A 39 4.01 -6.66 -17.84
N LEU A 40 3.25 -5.69 -17.33
CA LEU A 40 3.66 -4.94 -16.14
C LEU A 40 3.79 -5.86 -14.91
N THR A 41 2.84 -6.78 -14.70
CA THR A 41 2.92 -7.78 -13.63
C THR A 41 4.22 -8.58 -13.69
N ARG A 42 4.60 -9.11 -14.86
CA ARG A 42 5.86 -9.88 -15.00
C ARG A 42 7.08 -9.03 -14.70
N GLU A 43 7.11 -7.79 -15.16
CA GLU A 43 8.24 -6.89 -14.90
C GLU A 43 8.34 -6.52 -13.41
N LEU A 44 7.21 -6.31 -12.72
CA LEU A 44 7.19 -6.07 -11.27
C LEU A 44 7.75 -7.28 -10.50
N SER A 45 7.37 -8.51 -10.88
CA SER A 45 7.92 -9.72 -10.26
C SER A 45 9.42 -9.90 -10.55
N GLN A 46 9.87 -9.56 -11.76
CA GLN A 46 11.30 -9.61 -12.12
C GLN A 46 12.11 -8.56 -11.36
N TRP A 47 11.54 -7.36 -11.17
CA TRP A 47 12.15 -6.30 -10.38
C TRP A 47 12.29 -6.71 -8.91
N GLU A 48 11.28 -7.33 -8.33
CA GLU A 48 11.37 -7.94 -6.99
C GLU A 48 12.46 -9.02 -6.92
N GLN A 49 12.51 -9.94 -7.89
CA GLN A 49 13.57 -10.96 -7.91
C GLN A 49 14.96 -10.32 -7.99
N SER A 50 15.11 -9.23 -8.76
CA SER A 50 16.39 -8.51 -8.87
C SER A 50 16.84 -7.87 -7.55
N TYR A 51 15.90 -7.53 -6.66
CA TYR A 51 16.23 -7.09 -5.30
C TYR A 51 16.94 -8.22 -4.55
N TYR A 52 16.30 -9.39 -4.46
CA TYR A 52 16.88 -10.54 -3.76
C TYR A 52 18.18 -11.04 -4.39
N ASP A 53 18.26 -11.08 -5.72
CA ASP A 53 19.48 -11.44 -6.45
C ASP A 53 20.60 -10.41 -6.26
N GLY A 54 20.25 -9.15 -5.99
CA GLY A 54 21.16 -8.04 -5.77
C GLY A 54 21.79 -7.98 -4.37
N LEU A 55 21.21 -8.68 -3.39
CA LEU A 55 21.65 -8.64 -1.98
C LEU A 55 22.58 -9.79 -1.59
N ASN A 56 23.54 -9.50 -0.70
CA ASN A 56 24.37 -10.51 -0.04
C ASN A 56 23.61 -11.15 1.16
N ARG A 57 24.27 -12.03 1.91
CA ARG A 57 23.65 -12.73 3.06
C ARG A 57 23.31 -11.81 4.24
N ASP A 58 23.93 -10.64 4.28
CA ASP A 58 23.72 -9.63 5.33
C ASP A 58 22.68 -8.59 4.90
N TYR A 59 21.95 -8.85 3.80
CA TYR A 59 20.94 -7.96 3.21
C TYR A 59 21.50 -6.61 2.73
N GLU A 60 22.78 -6.56 2.37
CA GLU A 60 23.41 -5.41 1.75
C GLU A 60 23.54 -5.61 0.24
N TRP A 61 23.50 -4.53 -0.52
CA TRP A 61 23.73 -4.58 -1.97
C TRP A 61 25.12 -5.11 -2.29
N LYS A 62 25.19 -6.17 -3.12
CA LYS A 62 26.46 -6.75 -3.59
C LYS A 62 27.35 -5.72 -4.31
N SER A 63 26.74 -4.69 -4.89
CA SER A 63 27.46 -3.53 -5.43
C SER A 63 26.56 -2.30 -5.54
N ALA A 64 27.16 -1.11 -5.51
CA ALA A 64 26.44 0.14 -5.78
C ALA A 64 25.84 0.22 -7.20
N GLY A 65 26.42 -0.50 -8.16
CA GLY A 65 25.88 -0.60 -9.52
C GLY A 65 24.52 -1.29 -9.56
N LEU A 66 24.38 -2.40 -8.83
CA LEU A 66 23.13 -3.15 -8.71
C LEU A 66 22.05 -2.31 -8.02
N ALA A 67 22.39 -1.64 -6.92
CA ALA A 67 21.47 -0.74 -6.23
C ALA A 67 20.92 0.37 -7.16
N ARG A 68 21.79 0.95 -7.98
CA ARG A 68 21.41 2.00 -8.95
C ARG A 68 20.47 1.47 -10.03
N ILE A 69 20.78 0.29 -10.60
CA ILE A 69 19.94 -0.35 -11.62
C ILE A 69 18.56 -0.67 -11.05
N PHE A 70 18.52 -1.27 -9.86
CA PHE A 70 17.28 -1.58 -9.15
C PHE A 70 16.42 -0.33 -8.90
N GLY A 71 17.03 0.75 -8.40
CA GLY A 71 16.34 2.01 -8.17
C GLY A 71 15.76 2.61 -9.45
N ALA A 72 16.57 2.72 -10.51
CA ALA A 72 16.12 3.28 -11.78
C ALA A 72 14.98 2.48 -12.42
N GLU A 73 15.04 1.15 -12.33
CA GLU A 73 13.98 0.27 -12.82
C GLU A 73 12.70 0.40 -11.98
N GLY A 74 12.84 0.53 -10.66
CA GLY A 74 11.71 0.78 -9.76
C GLY A 74 10.98 2.07 -10.09
N GLU A 75 11.71 3.15 -10.42
CA GLU A 75 11.10 4.42 -10.84
C GLU A 75 10.34 4.29 -12.16
N ARG A 76 10.91 3.56 -13.13
CA ARG A 76 10.25 3.28 -14.42
C ARG A 76 8.95 2.50 -14.20
N LEU A 77 8.98 1.48 -13.35
CA LEU A 77 7.83 0.64 -13.04
C LEU A 77 6.77 1.40 -12.24
N ALA A 78 7.17 2.24 -11.27
CA ALA A 78 6.27 3.09 -10.52
C ALA A 78 5.47 4.02 -11.43
N GLN A 79 6.13 4.66 -12.40
CA GLN A 79 5.45 5.50 -13.38
C GLN A 79 4.47 4.70 -14.24
N ARG A 80 4.85 3.48 -14.66
CA ARG A 80 3.93 2.62 -15.44
C ARG A 80 2.69 2.20 -14.66
N VAL A 81 2.85 1.86 -13.38
CA VAL A 81 1.69 1.59 -12.50
C VAL A 81 0.82 2.84 -12.42
N ALA A 82 1.43 4.02 -12.23
CA ALA A 82 0.69 5.28 -12.16
C ALA A 82 -0.10 5.57 -13.45
N ASP A 83 0.48 5.26 -14.61
CA ASP A 83 -0.18 5.43 -15.91
C ASP A 83 -1.33 4.42 -16.10
N GLU A 84 -1.17 3.16 -15.67
CA GLU A 84 -2.25 2.17 -15.73
C GLU A 84 -3.42 2.53 -14.81
N LEU A 85 -3.17 3.06 -13.61
CA LEU A 85 -4.20 3.44 -12.64
C LEU A 85 -4.80 4.83 -12.88
N GLY A 86 -4.07 5.73 -13.56
CA GLY A 86 -4.51 7.08 -13.87
C GLY A 86 -4.31 8.10 -12.74
N ASP A 87 -4.82 9.31 -12.96
CA ASP A 87 -4.55 10.50 -12.14
C ASP A 87 -5.20 10.52 -10.75
N LYS A 88 -6.09 9.56 -10.45
CA LYS A 88 -6.72 9.38 -9.13
C LYS A 88 -5.78 8.78 -8.10
N PHE A 89 -4.71 8.11 -8.55
CA PHE A 89 -3.78 7.39 -7.69
C PHE A 89 -2.39 8.02 -7.74
N GLU A 90 -1.65 7.89 -6.65
CA GLU A 90 -0.24 8.23 -6.54
C GLU A 90 0.54 6.98 -6.13
N ILE A 91 1.64 6.69 -6.82
CA ILE A 91 2.50 5.55 -6.52
C ILE A 91 3.68 6.03 -5.70
N GLU A 92 3.77 5.58 -4.45
CA GLU A 92 4.90 5.82 -3.56
C GLU A 92 5.91 4.67 -3.72
N LEU A 93 7.02 4.92 -4.41
CA LEU A 93 8.14 3.99 -4.49
C LEU A 93 8.96 4.08 -3.20
N VAL A 94 9.09 2.94 -2.52
CA VAL A 94 9.94 2.79 -1.33
C VAL A 94 11.08 1.84 -1.68
N VAL A 95 12.30 2.37 -1.72
CA VAL A 95 13.53 1.59 -1.97
C VAL A 95 14.38 1.55 -0.71
N PHE A 96 14.80 0.35 -0.32
CA PHE A 96 15.68 0.12 0.84
C PHE A 96 17.15 0.40 0.45
N VAL A 97 17.44 1.67 0.17
CA VAL A 97 18.80 2.16 -0.09
C VAL A 97 19.01 3.34 0.85
N GLU A 98 20.13 3.33 1.59
CA GLU A 98 20.46 4.42 2.52
C GLU A 98 20.30 5.79 1.85
N ASN A 99 19.59 6.69 2.54
CA ASN A 99 19.36 8.08 2.13
C ASN A 99 18.58 8.28 0.81
N SER A 100 17.89 7.26 0.29
CA SER A 100 16.99 7.45 -0.86
C SER A 100 15.68 8.12 -0.41
N PRO A 101 15.34 9.32 -0.92
CA PRO A 101 14.06 9.94 -0.62
C PRO A 101 12.92 9.09 -1.22
N LYS A 102 11.80 9.01 -0.49
CA LYS A 102 10.55 8.46 -1.02
C LYS A 102 10.16 9.23 -2.28
N ARG A 103 9.94 8.51 -3.38
CA ARG A 103 9.54 9.11 -4.67
C ARG A 103 8.10 8.80 -4.97
N LYS A 104 7.36 9.81 -5.42
CA LYS A 104 5.94 9.73 -5.74
C LYS A 104 5.73 9.94 -7.24
N PHE A 105 4.91 9.09 -7.83
CA PHE A 105 4.62 9.07 -9.26
C PHE A 105 3.12 9.18 -9.48
N ARG A 106 2.72 9.92 -10.52
CA ARG A 106 1.31 10.14 -10.85
C ARG A 106 1.09 10.00 -12.35
N GLY A 107 -0.01 9.35 -12.72
CA GLY A 107 -0.47 9.32 -14.10
C GLY A 107 -0.85 10.71 -14.58
N ARG A 108 -0.53 11.04 -15.84
CA ARG A 108 -0.80 12.37 -16.41
C ARG A 108 -2.25 12.61 -16.84
N GLY A 109 -3.11 11.59 -16.74
CA GLY A 109 -4.47 11.65 -17.22
C GLY A 109 -5.29 10.42 -16.82
N PRO A 110 -6.37 10.12 -17.56
CA PRO A 110 -7.20 8.95 -17.30
C PRO A 110 -6.39 7.65 -17.32
N ALA A 111 -6.87 6.66 -16.57
CA ALA A 111 -6.29 5.33 -16.49
C ALA A 111 -6.10 4.71 -17.89
N LEU A 112 -4.88 4.27 -18.20
CA LEU A 112 -4.63 3.48 -19.41
C LEU A 112 -5.19 2.05 -19.29
N ASN A 113 -5.42 1.58 -18.05
CA ASN A 113 -6.05 0.31 -17.77
C ASN A 113 -7.29 0.51 -16.87
N PRO A 114 -8.49 0.70 -17.47
CA PRO A 114 -9.72 0.91 -16.71
C PRO A 114 -10.07 -0.25 -15.77
N GLY A 115 -9.68 -1.49 -16.11
CA GLY A 115 -9.92 -2.66 -15.28
C GLY A 115 -9.12 -2.64 -13.99
N ALA A 116 -7.83 -2.27 -14.07
CA ALA A 116 -7.01 -2.04 -12.88
C ALA A 116 -7.56 -0.86 -12.07
N ALA A 117 -7.82 0.28 -12.70
CA ALA A 117 -8.34 1.46 -12.01
C ALA A 117 -9.64 1.18 -11.24
N ALA A 118 -10.55 0.38 -11.79
CA ALA A 118 -11.79 0.00 -11.11
C ALA A 118 -11.56 -0.83 -9.83
N VAL A 119 -10.58 -1.73 -9.84
CA VAL A 119 -10.20 -2.50 -8.64
C VAL A 119 -9.66 -1.56 -7.57
N PHE A 120 -8.74 -0.68 -7.93
CA PHE A 120 -8.15 0.27 -6.99
C PHE A 120 -9.15 1.33 -6.51
N ASP A 121 -10.11 1.73 -7.34
CA ASP A 121 -11.21 2.61 -6.94
C ASP A 121 -12.08 1.92 -5.87
N SER A 122 -12.36 0.62 -6.03
CA SER A 122 -13.12 -0.16 -5.03
C SER A 122 -12.36 -0.27 -3.71
N LEU A 123 -11.06 -0.60 -3.76
CA LEU A 123 -10.19 -0.63 -2.58
C LEU A 123 -10.10 0.73 -1.87
N ALA A 124 -10.08 1.83 -2.63
CA ALA A 124 -10.06 3.18 -2.07
C ALA A 124 -11.36 3.53 -1.34
N ILE A 125 -12.51 3.05 -1.82
CA ILE A 125 -13.80 3.22 -1.14
C ILE A 125 -13.79 2.44 0.18
N GLU A 126 -13.43 1.15 0.15
CA GLU A 126 -13.35 0.30 1.34
C GLU A 126 -12.41 0.88 2.40
N LEU A 127 -11.23 1.34 1.98
CA LEU A 127 -10.26 1.97 2.88
C LEU A 127 -10.84 3.23 3.54
N LYS A 128 -11.52 4.09 2.78
CA LYS A 128 -12.12 5.30 3.31
C LYS A 128 -13.21 4.98 4.35
N GLU A 129 -14.06 3.98 4.07
CA GLU A 129 -15.09 3.53 5.01
C GLU A 129 -14.46 3.03 6.32
N PHE A 130 -13.38 2.25 6.22
CA PHE A 130 -12.61 1.77 7.37
C PHE A 130 -11.98 2.93 8.16
N GLU A 131 -11.34 3.89 7.48
CA GLU A 131 -10.73 5.06 8.12
C GLU A 131 -11.78 5.90 8.86
N GLU A 132 -12.97 6.09 8.29
CA GLU A 132 -14.08 6.78 8.93
C GLU A 132 -14.59 6.03 10.16
N GLU A 133 -14.67 4.70 10.11
CA GLU A 133 -15.03 3.88 11.27
C GLU A 133 -14.00 4.00 12.39
N VAL A 134 -12.72 3.89 12.07
CA VAL A 134 -11.61 4.05 13.02
C VAL A 134 -11.62 5.47 13.61
N ALA A 135 -11.88 6.50 12.81
CA ALA A 135 -11.99 7.88 13.29
C ALA A 135 -13.15 8.03 14.29
N ARG A 136 -14.33 7.49 13.98
CA ARG A 136 -15.49 7.45 14.89
C ARG A 136 -15.16 6.74 16.21
N ALA A 137 -14.51 5.57 16.14
CA ALA A 137 -14.11 4.81 17.32
C ALA A 137 -13.08 5.56 18.20
N ARG A 138 -12.11 6.24 17.57
CA ARG A 138 -11.13 7.09 18.26
C ARG A 138 -11.79 8.30 18.92
N GLU A 139 -12.78 8.90 18.28
CA GLU A 139 -13.57 9.99 18.86
C GLU A 139 -14.43 9.54 20.04
N ALA A 140 -15.11 8.40 19.92
CA ALA A 140 -15.85 7.79 21.03
C ALA A 140 -14.93 7.57 22.24
N THR A 141 -13.76 6.98 22.02
CA THR A 141 -12.74 6.78 23.07
C THR A 141 -12.32 8.11 23.71
N ARG A 142 -12.08 9.17 22.91
CA ARG A 142 -11.75 10.51 23.44
C ARG A 142 -12.87 11.14 24.27
N ARG A 143 -14.14 10.82 23.96
CA ARG A 143 -15.32 11.26 24.74
C ARG A 143 -15.56 10.43 26.00
N GLY A 144 -14.71 9.44 26.29
CA GLY A 144 -14.89 8.53 27.43
C GLY A 144 -15.93 7.45 27.18
N GLU A 145 -16.42 7.30 25.94
CA GLU A 145 -17.26 6.17 25.53
C GLU A 145 -16.34 4.95 25.43
N SER A 146 -16.32 4.14 26.49
CA SER A 146 -15.59 2.89 26.49
C SER A 146 -16.33 1.91 25.58
N THR A 147 -15.77 1.58 24.42
CA THR A 147 -16.17 0.39 23.66
C THR A 147 -15.74 -0.91 24.35
N GLY A 148 -14.96 -0.81 25.44
CA GLY A 148 -14.50 -1.93 26.26
C GLY A 148 -13.54 -2.83 25.49
N TRP A 149 -12.28 -2.92 25.94
CA TRP A 149 -11.42 -3.99 25.45
C TRP A 149 -12.02 -5.33 25.87
N TYR A 150 -12.00 -6.36 25.03
CA TYR A 150 -12.33 -7.71 25.42
C TYR A 150 -11.24 -8.65 24.92
N ALA A 151 -10.96 -9.72 25.66
CA ALA A 151 -10.13 -10.81 25.16
C ALA A 151 -11.05 -11.89 24.59
N TYR A 152 -10.73 -12.38 23.40
CA TYR A 152 -11.43 -13.49 22.77
C TYR A 152 -10.52 -14.71 22.68
N ALA A 153 -10.98 -15.84 23.22
CA ALA A 153 -10.29 -17.13 23.17
C ALA A 153 -10.89 -17.97 22.02
N PRO A 154 -10.26 -18.05 20.84
CA PRO A 154 -10.87 -18.63 19.64
C PRO A 154 -11.14 -20.14 19.75
N LEU A 155 -10.30 -20.88 20.50
CA LEU A 155 -10.44 -22.33 20.66
C LEU A 155 -11.62 -22.73 21.56
N SER A 156 -12.03 -21.85 22.47
CA SER A 156 -13.14 -22.08 23.40
C SER A 156 -14.34 -21.16 23.16
N ASN A 157 -14.26 -20.31 22.13
CA ASN A 157 -15.23 -19.26 21.81
C ASN A 157 -15.59 -18.36 23.01
N THR A 158 -14.66 -18.16 23.94
CA THR A 158 -14.90 -17.44 25.20
C THR A 158 -14.52 -15.97 25.08
N VAL A 159 -15.39 -15.07 25.55
CA VAL A 159 -15.15 -13.62 25.57
C VAL A 159 -14.97 -13.17 27.02
N PHE A 160 -13.82 -12.58 27.33
CA PHE A 160 -13.53 -11.96 28.63
C PHE A 160 -13.63 -10.45 28.49
N ARG A 161 -14.46 -9.80 29.32
CA ARG A 161 -14.54 -8.35 29.41
C ARG A 161 -13.93 -7.91 30.75
N PRO A 162 -13.00 -6.94 30.77
CA PRO A 162 -12.51 -6.37 32.02
C PRO A 162 -13.69 -5.76 32.75
N GLN A 163 -13.86 -6.13 34.03
CA GLN A 163 -14.86 -5.51 34.89
C GLN A 163 -14.48 -4.02 35.05
N GLN A 164 -15.41 -3.11 34.75
CA GLN A 164 -15.26 -1.72 35.16
C GLN A 164 -15.27 -1.71 36.69
N GLN A 165 -14.11 -1.48 37.31
CA GLN A 165 -14.07 -1.06 38.71
C GLN A 165 -14.70 0.33 38.75
N ASN A 166 -15.94 0.40 39.25
CA ASN A 166 -16.51 1.64 39.70
C ASN A 166 -15.90 1.94 41.07
N ASP A 167 -15.03 2.95 41.15
CA ASP A 167 -14.72 3.65 42.40
C ASP A 167 -15.82 4.68 42.70
#